data_AF-A0A0N0YJG8-F1
#
_entry.id   AF-A0A0N0YJG8-F1
#
_cell.length_a   1.000
_cell.length_b   1.000
_cell.length_c   1.000
_cell.angle_alpha   90.00
_cell.angle_beta   90.00
_cell.angle_gamma   90.00
#
_symmetry.space_group_name_H-M   'P 1'
#
loop_
_entity.id
_entity.type
_entity.pdbx_description
1 polymer ?
#
loop_
_entity_poly.entity_id
_entity_poly.type
_entity_poly.pdbx_seq_one_letter_code
_entity_poly.pdbx_strand_id
1 'polypeptide(L)'
;PVDVGFSLVTSRAVLDHRAVLIGDRTVSGAVTSGRTGVLFSGQGAQRSGMGRELYEAYPVFADAFDAVCAELDRHLDQPIRDVVFEGGELLDQTQF
;
A
#
# COMPACT_ATOMS: atom_id res chain seq x y z
N PRO A 1 12.81 2.40 -21.12
CA PRO A 1 13.06 2.61 -19.67
C PRO A 1 13.05 1.31 -18.83
N VAL A 2 12.11 0.39 -19.10
CA VAL A 2 11.97 -0.88 -18.35
C VAL A 2 13.25 -1.72 -18.38
N ASP A 3 13.88 -1.91 -19.55
CA ASP A 3 15.12 -2.71 -19.66
C ASP A 3 16.29 -2.14 -18.86
N VAL A 4 16.38 -0.81 -18.80
CA VAL A 4 17.39 -0.10 -17.99
C VAL A 4 17.13 -0.36 -16.51
N GLY A 5 15.89 -0.21 -16.04
CA GLY A 5 15.50 -0.51 -14.66
C GLY A 5 15.77 -1.96 -14.28
N PHE A 6 15.38 -2.90 -15.14
CA PHE A 6 15.64 -4.33 -14.95
C PHE A 6 17.14 -4.62 -14.84
N SER A 7 17.95 -4.07 -15.73
CA SER A 7 19.41 -4.25 -15.73
C SER A 7 20.05 -3.69 -14.46
N LEU A 8 19.62 -2.51 -13.99
CA LEU A 8 20.13 -1.89 -12.77
C LEU A 8 19.87 -2.75 -11.52
N VAL A 9 18.73 -3.43 -11.45
CA VAL A 9 18.35 -4.27 -10.29
C VAL A 9 19.01 -5.64 -10.34
N THR A 10 19.12 -6.25 -11.52
CA THR A 10 19.46 -7.68 -11.65
C THR A 10 20.93 -7.96 -11.99
N SER A 11 21.65 -6.98 -12.54
CA SER A 11 22.99 -7.22 -13.12
C SER A 11 24.11 -6.36 -12.54
N ARG A 12 23.81 -5.46 -11.60
CA ARG A 12 24.79 -4.54 -11.02
C ARG A 12 25.05 -4.87 -9.55
N ALA A 13 26.26 -4.55 -9.10
CA ALA A 13 26.63 -4.70 -7.70
C ALA A 13 25.76 -3.79 -6.83
N VAL A 14 25.33 -4.32 -5.69
CA VAL A 14 24.54 -3.58 -4.71
C VAL A 14 25.49 -2.87 -3.76
N LEU A 15 25.48 -1.54 -3.77
CA LEU A 15 26.36 -0.69 -2.95
C LEU A 15 25.64 -0.13 -1.72
N ASP A 16 26.40 0.40 -0.76
CA ASP A 16 25.84 0.98 0.48
C ASP A 16 25.15 2.32 0.24
N HIS A 17 25.66 3.14 -0.67
CA HIS A 17 25.01 4.38 -1.09
C HIS A 17 24.13 4.11 -2.30
N ARG A 18 22.83 4.38 -2.17
CA ARG A 18 21.83 4.04 -3.18
C ARG A 18 20.98 5.25 -3.53
N ALA A 19 20.56 5.32 -4.79
CA ALA A 19 19.57 6.26 -5.28
C ALA A 19 18.55 5.53 -6.17
N VAL A 20 17.27 5.90 -6.05
CA VAL A 20 16.15 5.38 -6.84
C VAL A 20 15.44 6.55 -7.50
N LEU A 21 15.21 6.45 -8.81
CA LEU A 21 14.44 7.41 -9.58
C LEU A 21 13.06 6.81 -9.91
N ILE A 22 11.99 7.51 -9.53
CA ILE A 22 10.60 7.13 -9.83
C ILE A 22 9.94 8.31 -10.54
N GLY A 23 9.70 8.17 -11.85
CA GLY A 23 9.35 9.33 -12.69
C GLY A 23 10.49 10.36 -12.68
N ASP A 24 10.21 11.55 -12.18
CA ASP A 24 11.17 12.66 -11.97
C ASP A 24 11.69 12.75 -10.53
N ARG A 25 11.18 11.93 -9.60
CA ARG A 25 11.52 11.97 -8.17
C ARG A 25 12.73 11.09 -7.87
N THR A 26 13.75 11.67 -7.26
CA THR A 26 14.93 10.93 -6.76
C THR A 26 14.86 10.77 -5.24
N VAL A 27 15.08 9.55 -4.76
CA VAL A 27 15.27 9.23 -3.34
C VAL A 27 16.65 8.62 -3.16
N SER A 28 17.45 9.13 -2.24
CA SER A 28 18.81 8.64 -1.97
C SER A 28 19.06 8.40 -0.48
N GLY A 29 19.94 7.45 -0.17
CA GLY A 29 20.31 7.15 1.20
C GLY A 29 21.49 6.18 1.31
N ALA A 30 21.89 5.91 2.54
CA ALA A 30 22.85 4.87 2.89
C ALA A 30 22.13 3.68 3.53
N VAL A 31 22.65 2.47 3.32
CA VAL A 31 22.11 1.25 3.94
C VAL A 31 22.27 1.29 5.45
N THR A 32 21.20 0.98 6.17
CA THR A 32 21.22 0.72 7.61
C THR A 32 20.94 -0.76 7.85
N SER A 33 21.71 -1.39 8.74
CA SER A 33 21.47 -2.78 9.16
C SER A 33 20.28 -2.87 10.11
N GLY A 34 19.43 -3.89 9.94
CA GLY A 34 18.31 -4.16 10.84
C GLY A 34 17.30 -5.12 10.23
N ARG A 35 16.33 -5.56 11.04
CA ARG A 35 15.13 -6.25 10.54
C ARG A 35 14.05 -5.22 10.22
N THR A 36 13.26 -5.49 9.19
CA THR A 36 12.07 -4.68 8.88
C THR A 36 10.94 -5.03 9.85
N GLY A 37 10.36 -4.02 10.50
CA GLY A 37 9.12 -4.14 11.25
C GLY A 37 7.95 -3.54 10.47
N VAL A 38 6.79 -4.20 10.52
CA VAL A 38 5.53 -3.67 9.96
C VAL A 38 4.66 -3.17 11.11
N LEU A 39 4.33 -1.88 11.10
CA LEU A 39 3.48 -1.25 12.11
C LEU A 39 2.10 -0.99 11.50
N PHE A 40 1.06 -1.50 12.15
CA PHE A 40 -0.34 -1.23 11.81
C PHE A 40 -0.84 -0.12 12.74
N SER A 41 -0.90 1.11 12.24
CA SER A 41 -1.42 2.24 13.00
C SER A 41 -2.92 2.10 13.26
N GLY A 42 -3.41 2.74 14.31
CA GLY A 42 -4.86 2.86 14.55
C GLY A 42 -5.54 3.87 13.63
N GLN A 43 -6.70 4.35 14.07
CA GLN A 43 -7.49 5.34 13.35
C GLN A 43 -6.76 6.69 13.20
N GLY A 44 -7.00 7.38 12.08
CA GLY A 44 -6.45 8.70 11.74
C GLY A 44 -5.67 8.76 10.43
N ALA A 45 -5.38 7.62 9.80
CA ALA A 45 -4.67 7.54 8.52
C ALA A 45 -5.60 7.36 7.31
N GLN A 46 -6.90 7.19 7.54
CA GLN A 46 -7.90 6.96 6.52
C GLN A 46 -8.10 8.19 5.61
N ARG A 47 -8.42 7.92 4.35
CA ARG A 47 -8.84 8.91 3.35
C ARG A 47 -9.88 8.28 2.45
N SER A 48 -10.88 9.05 2.02
CA SER A 48 -11.89 8.56 1.08
C SER A 48 -11.24 7.99 -0.18
N GLY A 49 -11.67 6.81 -0.61
CA GLY A 49 -11.12 6.13 -1.78
C GLY A 49 -9.70 5.58 -1.58
N MET A 50 -9.23 5.41 -0.35
CA MET A 50 -7.94 4.74 -0.11
C MET A 50 -7.94 3.33 -0.71
N GLY A 51 -6.79 2.95 -1.29
CA GLY A 51 -6.62 1.63 -1.89
C GLY A 51 -7.29 1.42 -3.25
N ARG A 52 -8.19 2.30 -3.72
CA ARG A 52 -8.92 2.07 -4.99
C ARG A 52 -8.00 1.93 -6.21
N GLU A 53 -7.05 2.85 -6.39
CA GLU A 53 -6.07 2.77 -7.49
C GLU A 53 -5.18 1.52 -7.38
N LEU A 54 -4.87 1.07 -6.15
CA LEU A 54 -4.10 -0.15 -5.94
C LEU A 54 -4.92 -1.39 -6.31
N TYR A 55 -6.20 -1.40 -5.98
CA TYR A 55 -7.17 -2.44 -6.34
C TYR A 55 -7.26 -2.60 -7.87
N GLU A 56 -7.33 -1.48 -8.60
CA GLU A 56 -7.41 -1.50 -10.06
C GLU A 56 -6.09 -1.93 -10.73
N ALA A 57 -4.94 -1.55 -10.16
CA ALA A 57 -3.64 -1.76 -10.78
C ALA A 57 -2.94 -3.09 -10.40
N TYR A 58 -3.19 -3.64 -9.20
CA TYR A 58 -2.41 -4.75 -8.65
C TYR A 58 -3.30 -5.90 -8.18
N PRO A 59 -3.35 -7.03 -8.93
CA PRO A 59 -4.19 -8.18 -8.58
C PRO A 59 -3.97 -8.72 -7.17
N VAL A 60 -2.72 -8.77 -6.70
CA VAL A 60 -2.40 -9.23 -5.33
C VAL A 60 -3.05 -8.35 -4.26
N PHE A 61 -3.15 -7.04 -4.48
CA PHE A 61 -3.85 -6.15 -3.56
C PHE A 61 -5.36 -6.37 -3.64
N ALA A 62 -5.91 -6.52 -4.85
CA ALA A 62 -7.34 -6.76 -5.05
C ALA A 62 -7.78 -8.06 -4.35
N ASP A 63 -7.07 -9.16 -4.56
CA ASP A 63 -7.35 -10.45 -3.95
C ASP A 63 -7.32 -10.38 -2.42
N ALA A 64 -6.32 -9.71 -1.86
CA ALA A 64 -6.19 -9.54 -0.40
C ALA A 64 -7.30 -8.63 0.16
N PHE A 65 -7.63 -7.54 -0.54
CA PHE A 65 -8.69 -6.62 -0.14
C PHE A 65 -10.06 -7.29 -0.16
N ASP A 66 -10.37 -8.04 -1.22
CA ASP A 66 -11.63 -8.77 -1.35
C ASP A 66 -11.76 -9.87 -0.28
N ALA A 67 -10.68 -10.58 0.04
CA ALA A 67 -10.68 -11.58 1.11
C ALA A 67 -10.96 -10.95 2.49
N VAL A 68 -10.39 -9.76 2.77
CA VAL A 68 -10.63 -9.03 4.02
C VAL A 68 -12.06 -8.51 4.09
N CYS A 69 -12.59 -7.92 3.00
CA CYS A 69 -13.98 -7.46 2.95
C CYS A 69 -14.95 -8.62 3.17
N ALA A 70 -14.73 -9.75 2.48
CA ALA A 70 -15.58 -10.93 2.60
C ALA A 70 -15.66 -11.48 4.03
N GLU A 71 -14.59 -11.38 4.82
CA GLU A 71 -14.62 -11.79 6.22
C GLU A 71 -15.23 -10.73 7.13
N LEU A 72 -14.88 -9.45 6.96
CA LEU A 72 -15.39 -8.37 7.81
C LEU A 72 -16.89 -8.11 7.60
N ASP A 73 -17.39 -8.20 6.37
CA ASP A 73 -18.79 -7.93 6.04
C ASP A 73 -19.76 -8.93 6.70
N ARG A 74 -19.26 -10.04 7.23
CA ARG A 74 -20.03 -10.99 8.05
C ARG A 74 -20.37 -10.44 9.43
N HIS A 75 -19.67 -9.39 9.84
CA HIS A 75 -19.74 -8.79 11.18
C HIS A 75 -20.20 -7.33 11.15
N LEU A 76 -20.50 -6.78 9.97
CA LEU A 76 -20.85 -5.37 9.79
C LEU A 76 -22.25 -5.23 9.18
N ASP A 77 -22.94 -4.14 9.52
CA ASP A 77 -24.29 -3.86 9.02
C ASP A 77 -24.33 -3.48 7.53
N GLN A 78 -23.19 -3.09 6.96
CA GLN A 78 -23.03 -2.72 5.56
C GLN A 78 -21.64 -3.10 5.04
N PRO A 79 -21.46 -3.27 3.73
CA PRO A 79 -20.18 -3.64 3.15
C PRO A 79 -19.08 -2.61 3.45
N ILE A 80 -17.96 -3.05 4.02
CA ILE A 80 -16.84 -2.17 4.38
C ILE A 80 -16.18 -1.53 3.15
N ARG A 81 -16.25 -2.23 2.00
CA ARG A 81 -15.77 -1.72 0.71
C ARG A 81 -16.41 -0.38 0.35
N ASP A 82 -17.72 -0.28 0.50
CA ASP A 82 -18.48 0.91 0.11
C ASP A 82 -18.08 2.09 1.01
N VAL A 83 -17.92 1.85 2.31
CA VAL A 83 -17.43 2.86 3.27
C VAL A 83 -16.01 3.35 2.92
N VAL A 84 -15.09 2.43 2.59
CA VAL A 84 -13.70 2.78 2.24
C VAL A 84 -13.63 3.53 0.91
N PHE A 85 -14.44 3.12 -0.06
CA PHE A 85 -14.39 3.67 -1.42
C PHE A 85 -15.16 4.98 -1.54
N GLU A 86 -16.39 5.05 -1.04
CA GLU A 86 -17.24 6.24 -1.15
C GLU A 86 -16.90 7.28 -0.07
N GLY A 87 -16.39 6.84 1.08
CA GLY A 87 -16.02 7.69 2.21
C GLY A 87 -17.22 8.21 3.00
N GLY A 88 -17.04 9.32 3.70
CA GLY A 88 -18.05 9.95 4.56
C GLY A 88 -17.78 9.76 6.05
N GLU A 89 -18.69 10.23 6.90
CA GLU A 89 -18.47 10.28 8.37
C GLU A 89 -18.19 8.92 9.01
N LEU A 90 -18.70 7.83 8.41
CA LEU A 90 -18.48 6.47 8.88
C LEU A 90 -17.01 6.03 8.77
N LEU A 91 -16.29 6.53 7.77
CA LEU A 91 -14.87 6.21 7.58
C LEU A 91 -14.03 6.73 8.75
N ASP A 92 -14.44 7.84 9.36
CA ASP A 92 -13.74 8.49 10.47
C ASP A 92 -14.12 7.95 11.87
N GLN A 93 -15.02 6.97 11.94
CA GLN A 93 -15.51 6.41 13.19
C GLN A 93 -14.92 5.03 13.46
N THR A 94 -14.64 4.73 14.72
CA THR A 94 -14.38 3.37 15.19
C THR A 94 -15.64 2.87 15.89
N GLN A 95 -16.41 2.02 15.20
CA GLN A 95 -17.61 1.38 15.74
C GLN A 95 -17.28 -0.08 16.12
N PHE A 96 -17.96 -0.60 17.15
CA PHE A 96 -17.78 -1.95 17.70
C PHE A 96 -18.99 -2.83 17.41
#